data_AF-A0A3P9LHX5-F1
#
_entry.id   AF-A0A3P9LHX5-F1
#
_cell.length_a   1.000
_cell.length_b   1.000
_cell.length_c   1.000
_cell.angle_alpha   90.00
_cell.angle_beta   90.00
_cell.angle_gamma   90.00
#
_symmetry.space_group_name_H-M   'P 1'
#
loop_
_entity.id
_entity.type
_entity.pdbx_description
1 polymer ?
#
loop_
_entity_poly.entity_id
_entity_poly.type
_entity_poly.pdbx_seq_one_letter_code
_entity_poly.pdbx_strand_id
1 'polypeptide(L)'
;MAPSLALAYRRRWWMAVTAIFENLFFSAVLLGWGSLLIMLKSEGFYSHLCTDQENKDVHGSIGLCIEQEEVLNLGFTIGSFLLSAATMPLGLLMDRFGPRPVRLVGSSCFAASCAVMAAAAYNPRVFSILIFLAVCLNGFGGICLTFTSLTLPNMFGNIRSTILSLMIGSYASSAVTFPGVKLIYDLGASFRVIMWVWTGLACMVILNCLLNWPGESFPAPEDIRYTSPASSLTGSCSHPCLICPSPASVPLCRSVCSPIFLWSVVTMAITQLRVIFFMGAMNKMLEFLVIHGDPHPSEELQREAEEQVGFYSSVFGTMQLLCLVTCPLIGYIMDWRMKECEEESRSVNR
;
A
#
# COMPACT_ATOMS: atom_id res chain seq x y z
N MET A 1 -3.44 -27.43 7.73
CA MET A 1 -3.92 -27.67 6.35
C MET A 1 -4.52 -26.37 5.84
N ALA A 2 -4.22 -25.96 4.60
CA ALA A 2 -4.81 -24.74 4.03
C ALA A 2 -6.33 -24.95 3.80
N PRO A 3 -7.18 -23.93 3.98
CA PRO A 3 -8.60 -24.04 3.69
C PRO A 3 -8.82 -24.23 2.19
N SER A 4 -9.91 -24.92 1.83
CA SER A 4 -10.31 -25.09 0.45
C SER A 4 -10.91 -23.80 -0.12
N LEU A 5 -10.91 -23.67 -1.45
CA LEU A 5 -11.52 -22.53 -2.13
C LEU A 5 -13.01 -22.39 -1.78
N ALA A 6 -13.76 -23.49 -1.66
CA ALA A 6 -15.17 -23.49 -1.26
C ALA A 6 -15.40 -22.89 0.14
N LEU A 7 -14.51 -23.20 1.10
CA LEU A 7 -14.58 -22.63 2.45
C LEU A 7 -14.28 -21.13 2.42
N ALA A 8 -13.30 -20.70 1.62
CA ALA A 8 -13.01 -19.28 1.40
C ALA A 8 -14.23 -18.54 0.81
N TYR A 9 -14.92 -19.12 -0.18
CA TYR A 9 -16.17 -18.56 -0.73
C TYR A 9 -17.25 -18.34 0.32
N ARG A 10 -17.42 -19.29 1.25
CA ARG A 10 -18.36 -19.14 2.37
C ARG A 10 -17.98 -18.00 3.32
N ARG A 11 -16.68 -17.68 3.43
CA ARG A 11 -16.13 -16.61 4.29
C ARG A 11 -15.78 -15.33 3.55
N ARG A 12 -16.18 -15.19 2.28
CA ARG A 12 -15.73 -14.09 1.40
C ARG A 12 -15.92 -12.70 1.98
N TRP A 13 -17.03 -12.44 2.68
CA TRP A 13 -17.30 -11.14 3.31
C TRP A 13 -16.35 -10.84 4.47
N TRP A 14 -16.09 -11.84 5.32
CA TRP A 14 -15.08 -11.72 6.36
C TRP A 14 -13.71 -11.41 5.75
N MET A 15 -13.31 -12.18 4.74
CA MET A 15 -12.04 -11.97 4.05
C MET A 15 -11.94 -10.58 3.40
N ALA A 16 -13.01 -10.09 2.77
CA ALA A 16 -13.05 -8.75 2.19
C ALA A 16 -12.89 -7.66 3.25
N VAL A 17 -13.64 -7.75 4.35
CA VAL A 17 -13.55 -6.79 5.46
C VAL A 17 -12.15 -6.80 6.07
N THR A 18 -11.61 -7.98 6.39
CA THR A 18 -10.25 -8.07 6.93
C THR A 18 -9.22 -7.56 5.93
N ALA A 19 -9.37 -7.83 4.63
CA ALA A 19 -8.44 -7.35 3.61
C ALA A 19 -8.44 -5.82 3.50
N ILE A 20 -9.58 -5.15 3.67
CA ILE A 20 -9.68 -3.68 3.71
C ILE A 20 -8.92 -3.13 4.92
N PHE A 21 -9.13 -3.69 6.11
CA PHE A 21 -8.39 -3.29 7.30
C PHE A 21 -6.90 -3.59 7.20
N GLU A 22 -6.55 -4.75 6.64
CA GLU A 22 -5.17 -5.18 6.41
C GLU A 22 -4.46 -4.24 5.44
N ASN A 23 -5.13 -3.84 4.36
CA ASN A 23 -4.61 -2.85 3.44
C ASN A 23 -4.48 -1.48 4.13
N LEU A 24 -5.49 -1.03 4.88
CA LEU A 24 -5.46 0.26 5.55
C LEU A 24 -4.27 0.38 6.52
N PHE A 25 -3.99 -0.64 7.33
CA PHE A 25 -3.02 -0.54 8.42
C PHE A 25 -1.68 -1.23 8.17
N PHE A 26 -1.56 -2.09 7.16
CA PHE A 26 -0.36 -2.92 6.94
C PHE A 26 0.10 -2.95 5.47
N SER A 27 -0.43 -2.10 4.59
CA SER A 27 0.04 -2.02 3.21
C SER A 27 1.02 -0.87 2.96
N ALA A 28 0.64 0.15 2.21
CA ALA A 28 1.48 1.29 1.84
C ALA A 28 1.47 2.37 2.91
N VAL A 29 1.71 2.00 4.17
CA VAL A 29 1.75 2.97 5.27
C VAL A 29 2.89 3.97 5.10
N LEU A 30 3.97 3.62 4.39
CA LEU A 30 5.05 4.54 4.01
C LEU A 30 4.55 5.77 3.24
N LEU A 31 3.38 5.73 2.59
CA LEU A 31 2.77 6.92 2.00
C LEU A 31 2.39 8.00 3.04
N GLY A 32 2.38 7.67 4.34
CA GLY A 32 2.25 8.60 5.46
C GLY A 32 3.59 9.03 6.07
N TRP A 33 4.70 8.87 5.33
CA TRP A 33 6.07 9.02 5.84
C TRP A 33 6.32 10.30 6.65
N GLY A 34 5.75 11.43 6.24
CA GLY A 34 5.98 12.72 6.91
C GLY A 34 5.72 12.68 8.43
N SER A 35 4.73 11.91 8.88
CA SER A 35 4.46 11.72 10.32
C SER A 35 5.46 10.77 10.99
N LEU A 36 5.87 9.70 10.32
CA LEU A 36 6.90 8.78 10.82
C LEU A 36 8.25 9.47 10.94
N LEU A 37 8.63 10.29 9.95
CA LEU A 37 9.86 11.05 9.93
C LEU A 37 9.99 11.92 11.19
N ILE A 38 8.92 12.63 11.57
CA ILE A 38 8.89 13.47 12.78
C ILE A 38 9.14 12.61 14.03
N MET A 39 8.47 11.46 14.14
CA MET A 39 8.66 10.54 15.27
C MET A 39 10.10 9.99 15.32
N LEU A 40 10.67 9.56 14.20
CA LEU A 40 12.05 9.05 14.13
C LEU A 40 13.08 10.11 14.52
N LYS A 41 12.88 11.37 14.08
CA LYS A 41 13.73 12.49 14.51
C LYS A 41 13.64 12.69 16.02
N SER A 42 12.42 12.68 16.59
CA SER A 42 12.20 12.85 18.03
C SER A 42 12.79 11.72 18.89
N GLU A 43 12.83 10.50 18.38
CA GLU A 43 13.49 9.35 19.02
C GLU A 43 15.03 9.38 18.87
N GLY A 44 15.58 10.33 18.11
CA GLY A 44 17.02 10.55 17.98
C GLY A 44 17.72 9.61 16.99
N PHE A 45 16.99 9.02 16.05
CA PHE A 45 17.59 8.25 14.95
C PHE A 45 18.49 9.14 14.09
N TYR A 46 19.73 8.72 13.83
CA TYR A 46 20.74 9.52 13.11
C TYR A 46 21.11 10.88 13.72
N SER A 47 20.77 11.11 15.00
CA SER A 47 21.15 12.35 15.71
C SER A 47 22.66 12.59 15.81
N HIS A 48 23.49 11.56 15.62
CA HIS A 48 24.95 11.66 15.61
C HIS A 48 25.52 12.33 14.36
N LEU A 49 24.76 12.43 13.27
CA LEU A 49 25.17 13.15 12.06
C LEU A 49 25.06 14.67 12.23
N CYS A 50 24.36 15.10 13.26
CA CYS A 50 24.20 16.50 13.61
C CYS A 50 25.46 16.94 14.35
N THR A 51 26.34 17.65 13.64
CA THR A 51 27.64 18.07 14.17
C THR A 51 27.46 19.16 15.22
N ASP A 52 28.19 19.09 16.34
CA ASP A 52 28.24 20.15 17.37
C ASP A 52 28.84 21.50 16.88
N GLN A 53 29.25 21.62 15.61
CA GLN A 53 30.02 22.77 15.11
C GLN A 53 29.18 23.96 14.61
N GLU A 54 27.86 23.83 14.49
CA GLU A 54 26.96 25.01 14.37
C GLU A 54 26.46 25.51 15.74
N ASN A 55 26.91 24.92 16.85
CA ASN A 55 26.54 25.34 18.22
C ASN A 55 27.53 26.35 18.86
N LYS A 56 28.37 27.03 18.06
CA LYS A 56 29.23 28.11 18.59
C LYS A 56 28.72 29.52 18.34
N ASP A 57 27.72 29.69 17.48
CA ASP A 57 27.00 30.95 17.37
C ASP A 57 25.55 30.76 17.85
N VAL A 58 25.35 31.14 19.13
CA VAL A 58 24.06 31.35 19.80
C VAL A 58 23.32 30.10 20.31
N HIS A 59 23.60 29.79 21.58
CA HIS A 59 22.67 29.29 22.62
C HIS A 59 21.43 28.50 22.14
N GLY A 60 21.49 27.17 22.31
CA GLY A 60 20.33 26.40 22.77
C GLY A 60 19.34 25.86 21.74
N SER A 61 19.56 26.04 20.43
CA SER A 61 18.67 25.44 19.44
C SER A 61 18.98 23.95 19.27
N ILE A 62 17.98 23.09 19.50
CA ILE A 62 17.89 21.77 18.87
C ILE A 62 17.65 22.05 17.38
N GLY A 63 18.72 22.46 16.70
CA GLY A 63 18.73 22.83 15.30
C GLY A 63 18.30 21.64 14.46
N LEU A 64 17.33 21.88 13.60
CA LEU A 64 16.68 20.91 12.74
C LEU A 64 17.70 20.34 11.74
N CYS A 65 18.25 19.19 12.07
CA CYS A 65 19.39 18.59 11.38
C CYS A 65 19.03 18.12 9.96
N ILE A 66 19.53 18.84 8.95
CA ILE A 66 19.30 18.53 7.53
C ILE A 66 19.85 17.15 7.19
N GLU A 67 21.08 16.85 7.60
CA GLU A 67 21.76 15.56 7.33
C GLU A 67 20.97 14.35 7.89
N GLN A 68 20.41 14.50 9.10
CA GLN A 68 19.57 13.46 9.70
C GLN A 68 18.33 13.18 8.84
N GLU A 69 17.70 14.24 8.35
CA GLU A 69 16.49 14.14 7.54
C GLU A 69 16.78 13.59 6.14
N GLU A 70 17.87 14.00 5.49
CA GLU A 70 18.28 13.48 4.19
C GLU A 70 18.53 11.98 4.21
N VAL A 71 19.26 11.48 5.21
CA VAL A 71 19.53 10.04 5.37
C VAL A 71 18.25 9.25 5.64
N LEU A 72 17.32 9.80 6.44
CA LEU A 72 16.02 9.18 6.68
C LEU A 72 15.16 9.16 5.41
N ASN A 73 15.13 10.25 4.64
CA ASN A 73 14.42 10.35 3.36
C ASN A 73 15.02 9.43 2.29
N LEU A 74 16.33 9.17 2.32
CA LEU A 74 16.95 8.13 1.50
C LEU A 74 16.38 6.74 1.85
N GLY A 75 16.25 6.42 3.14
CA GLY A 75 15.60 5.18 3.60
C GLY A 75 14.17 5.05 3.08
N PHE A 76 13.36 6.11 3.20
CA PHE A 76 12.01 6.19 2.64
C PHE A 76 11.98 5.97 1.13
N THR A 77 12.92 6.58 0.40
CA THR A 77 13.02 6.45 -1.05
C THR A 77 13.27 4.99 -1.46
N ILE A 78 14.17 4.29 -0.75
CA ILE A 78 14.46 2.87 -1.02
C ILE A 78 13.24 1.99 -0.69
N GLY A 79 12.57 2.22 0.44
CA GLY A 79 11.35 1.48 0.80
C GLY A 79 10.22 1.67 -0.21
N SER A 80 9.98 2.91 -0.64
CA SER A 80 8.98 3.26 -1.65
C SER A 80 9.34 2.73 -3.04
N PHE A 81 10.63 2.68 -3.37
CA PHE A 81 11.11 2.01 -4.57
C PHE A 81 10.77 0.52 -4.54
N LEU A 82 11.04 -0.18 -3.43
CA LEU A 82 10.70 -1.61 -3.29
C LEU A 82 9.19 -1.88 -3.35
N LEU A 83 8.38 -0.99 -2.77
CA LEU A 83 6.92 -1.02 -2.88
C LEU A 83 6.49 -1.06 -4.37
N SER A 84 7.18 -0.33 -5.25
CA SER A 84 6.85 -0.27 -6.68
C SER A 84 7.54 -1.37 -7.49
N ALA A 85 8.85 -1.55 -7.33
CA ALA A 85 9.69 -2.44 -8.14
C ALA A 85 9.37 -3.92 -7.94
N ALA A 86 8.91 -4.31 -6.75
CA ALA A 86 8.53 -5.70 -6.47
C ALA A 86 7.25 -6.14 -7.20
N THR A 87 6.44 -5.20 -7.71
CA THR A 87 5.15 -5.47 -8.35
C THR A 87 5.22 -6.51 -9.48
N MET A 88 6.14 -6.34 -10.42
CA MET A 88 6.23 -7.24 -11.58
C MET A 88 6.73 -8.65 -11.20
N PRO A 89 7.83 -8.80 -10.41
CA PRO A 89 8.21 -10.10 -9.86
C PRO A 89 7.11 -10.77 -9.05
N LEU A 90 6.37 -10.00 -8.24
CA LEU A 90 5.28 -10.51 -7.42
C LEU A 90 4.11 -10.99 -8.27
N GLY A 91 3.78 -10.30 -9.38
CA GLY A 91 2.80 -10.78 -10.34
C GLY A 91 3.14 -12.18 -10.87
N LEU A 92 4.37 -12.37 -11.34
CA LEU A 92 4.84 -13.69 -11.82
C LEU A 92 4.82 -14.77 -10.73
N LEU A 93 5.19 -14.41 -9.50
CA LEU A 93 5.13 -15.33 -8.36
C LEU A 93 3.69 -15.71 -8.02
N MET A 94 2.76 -14.75 -8.05
CA MET A 94 1.35 -14.99 -7.79
C MET A 94 0.71 -15.85 -8.88
N ASP A 95 1.10 -15.67 -10.14
CA ASP A 95 0.62 -16.50 -11.24
C ASP A 95 1.06 -17.96 -11.07
N ARG A 96 2.30 -18.20 -10.61
CA ARG A 96 2.84 -19.57 -10.45
C ARG A 96 2.44 -20.25 -9.15
N PHE A 97 2.48 -19.54 -8.03
CA PHE A 97 2.34 -20.10 -6.68
C PHE A 97 1.02 -19.75 -6.00
N GLY A 98 0.20 -18.90 -6.62
CA GLY A 98 -1.00 -18.35 -6.02
C GLY A 98 -0.73 -17.30 -4.95
N PRO A 99 -1.81 -16.73 -4.38
CA PRO A 99 -1.73 -15.54 -3.54
C PRO A 99 -1.32 -15.85 -2.08
N ARG A 100 -1.59 -17.07 -1.58
CA ARG A 100 -1.32 -17.46 -0.17
C ARG A 100 0.16 -17.41 0.25
N PRO A 101 1.11 -18.06 -0.45
CA PRO A 101 2.51 -18.01 -0.04
C PRO A 101 3.08 -16.58 -0.09
N VAL A 102 2.70 -15.82 -1.11
CA VAL A 102 3.10 -14.41 -1.26
C VAL A 102 2.58 -13.57 -0.09
N ARG A 103 1.32 -13.76 0.32
CA ARG A 103 0.75 -13.05 1.48
C ARG A 103 1.44 -13.42 2.79
N LEU A 104 1.78 -14.70 3.01
CA LEU A 104 2.48 -15.14 4.22
C LEU A 104 3.89 -14.53 4.31
N VAL A 105 4.63 -14.51 3.20
CA VAL A 105 5.95 -13.86 3.14
C VAL A 105 5.79 -12.35 3.38
N GLY A 106 4.84 -11.71 2.69
CA GLY A 106 4.60 -10.28 2.82
C GLY A 106 4.22 -9.84 4.24
N SER A 107 3.24 -10.50 4.84
CA SER A 107 2.82 -10.26 6.22
C SER A 107 3.94 -10.51 7.24
N SER A 108 4.78 -11.54 7.02
CA SER A 108 5.95 -11.80 7.86
C SER A 108 7.01 -10.70 7.73
N CYS A 109 7.29 -10.22 6.51
CA CYS A 109 8.19 -9.09 6.27
C CYS A 109 7.66 -7.82 6.95
N PHE A 110 6.35 -7.54 6.87
CA PHE A 110 5.76 -6.38 7.53
C PHE A 110 5.85 -6.48 9.06
N ALA A 111 5.55 -7.64 9.64
CA ALA A 111 5.71 -7.87 11.08
C ALA A 111 7.17 -7.71 11.53
N ALA A 112 8.12 -8.27 10.77
CA ALA A 112 9.55 -8.11 11.02
C ALA A 112 9.98 -6.64 10.93
N SER A 113 9.44 -5.88 9.97
CA SER A 113 9.69 -4.44 9.85
C SER A 113 9.32 -3.67 11.13
N CYS A 114 8.10 -3.86 11.65
CA CYS A 114 7.66 -3.22 12.89
C CYS A 114 8.52 -3.65 14.09
N ALA A 115 8.88 -4.93 14.17
CA ALA A 115 9.73 -5.45 15.24
C ALA A 115 11.14 -4.84 15.20
N VAL A 116 11.71 -4.69 14.00
CA VAL A 116 13.02 -4.07 13.80
C VAL A 116 12.97 -2.59 14.16
N MET A 117 11.92 -1.84 13.79
CA MET A 117 11.75 -0.45 14.24
C MET A 117 11.67 -0.34 15.76
N ALA A 118 10.90 -1.22 16.41
CA ALA A 118 10.79 -1.26 17.87
C ALA A 118 12.14 -1.56 18.54
N ALA A 119 12.86 -2.56 18.02
CA ALA A 119 14.17 -2.97 18.53
C ALA A 119 15.24 -1.88 18.34
N ALA A 120 15.25 -1.21 17.19
CA ALA A 120 16.21 -0.15 16.90
C ALA A 120 16.03 1.07 17.82
N ALA A 121 14.79 1.35 18.25
CA ALA A 121 14.48 2.46 19.15
C ALA A 121 15.02 2.27 20.59
N TYR A 122 15.52 1.08 20.98
CA TYR A 122 16.18 0.90 22.29
C TYR A 122 17.51 1.64 22.40
N ASN A 123 18.30 1.64 21.32
CA ASN A 123 19.55 2.39 21.24
C ASN A 123 19.70 2.99 19.84
N PRO A 124 19.01 4.12 19.58
CA PRO A 124 18.92 4.69 18.25
C PRO A 124 20.29 5.09 17.69
N ARG A 125 21.23 5.57 18.52
CA ARG A 125 22.57 5.98 18.03
C ARG A 125 23.33 4.84 17.33
N VAL A 126 23.22 3.61 17.84
CA VAL A 126 23.93 2.45 17.29
C VAL A 126 23.08 1.72 16.25
N PHE A 127 21.78 1.58 16.49
CA PHE A 127 20.89 0.79 15.65
C PHE A 127 20.17 1.58 14.55
N SER A 128 20.50 2.86 14.34
CA SER A 128 19.86 3.70 13.30
C SER A 128 19.90 3.07 11.91
N ILE A 129 20.99 2.38 11.56
CA ILE A 129 21.14 1.69 10.26
C ILE A 129 20.06 0.63 10.00
N LEU A 130 19.50 0.05 11.06
CA LEU A 130 18.46 -0.97 10.96
C LEU A 130 17.12 -0.39 10.44
N ILE A 131 16.93 0.93 10.46
CA ILE A 131 15.77 1.59 9.86
C ILE A 131 15.71 1.36 8.35
N PHE A 132 16.86 1.32 7.65
CA PHE A 132 16.87 0.99 6.22
C PHE A 132 16.29 -0.40 5.97
N LEU A 133 16.75 -1.40 6.73
CA LEU A 133 16.19 -2.76 6.65
C LEU A 133 14.70 -2.76 6.98
N ALA A 134 14.29 -2.06 8.04
CA ALA A 134 12.90 -2.00 8.44
C ALA A 134 12.00 -1.39 7.36
N VAL A 135 12.39 -0.25 6.78
CA VAL A 135 11.62 0.44 5.74
C VAL A 135 11.57 -0.37 4.44
N CYS A 136 12.65 -1.07 4.07
CA CYS A 136 12.65 -2.02 2.96
C CYS A 136 11.66 -3.17 3.17
N LEU A 137 11.69 -3.80 4.36
CA LEU A 137 10.76 -4.87 4.73
C LEU A 137 9.31 -4.37 4.79
N ASN A 138 9.10 -3.12 5.20
CA ASN A 138 7.78 -2.49 5.23
C ASN A 138 7.22 -2.35 3.82
N GLY A 139 7.99 -1.72 2.92
CA GLY A 139 7.59 -1.52 1.53
C GLY A 139 7.32 -2.84 0.81
N PHE A 140 8.24 -3.81 0.92
CA PHE A 140 8.04 -5.13 0.32
C PHE A 140 6.86 -5.90 0.93
N GLY A 141 6.72 -5.90 2.25
CA GLY A 141 5.60 -6.57 2.93
C GLY A 141 4.25 -5.96 2.56
N GLY A 142 4.18 -4.63 2.49
CA GLY A 142 2.97 -3.89 2.18
C GLY A 142 2.47 -4.09 0.75
N ILE A 143 3.37 -4.10 -0.24
CA ILE A 143 2.97 -4.39 -1.62
C ILE A 143 2.50 -5.84 -1.79
N CYS A 144 3.14 -6.81 -1.12
CA CYS A 144 2.69 -8.21 -1.13
C CYS A 144 1.26 -8.35 -0.58
N LEU A 145 0.95 -7.68 0.54
CA LEU A 145 -0.39 -7.68 1.12
C LEU A 145 -1.41 -7.07 0.15
N THR A 146 -1.06 -5.93 -0.47
CA THR A 146 -1.94 -5.24 -1.43
C THR A 146 -2.25 -6.11 -2.65
N PHE A 147 -1.21 -6.58 -3.34
CA PHE A 147 -1.35 -7.32 -4.60
C PHE A 147 -2.17 -8.57 -4.42
N THR A 148 -1.88 -9.29 -3.33
CA THR A 148 -2.65 -10.47 -3.02
C THR A 148 -4.11 -10.11 -2.70
N SER A 149 -4.39 -9.01 -1.98
CA SER A 149 -5.76 -8.53 -1.73
C SER A 149 -6.52 -8.14 -3.01
N LEU A 150 -5.83 -7.69 -4.08
CA LEU A 150 -6.47 -7.36 -5.37
C LEU A 150 -7.03 -8.58 -6.12
N THR A 151 -6.67 -9.80 -5.72
CA THR A 151 -7.22 -11.05 -6.30
C THR A 151 -8.53 -11.50 -5.66
N LEU A 152 -8.79 -11.05 -4.43
CA LEU A 152 -9.97 -11.42 -3.64
C LEU A 152 -11.32 -10.99 -4.28
N PRO A 153 -11.45 -9.81 -4.93
CA PRO A 153 -12.69 -9.37 -5.58
C PRO A 153 -13.22 -10.34 -6.64
N ASN A 154 -12.38 -11.23 -7.19
CA ASN A 154 -12.80 -12.24 -8.19
C ASN A 154 -13.91 -13.16 -7.66
N MET A 155 -14.05 -13.30 -6.33
CA MET A 155 -15.08 -14.12 -5.69
C MET A 155 -16.48 -13.48 -5.66
N PHE A 156 -16.62 -12.23 -6.12
CA PHE A 156 -17.83 -11.42 -5.96
C PHE A 156 -18.60 -11.16 -7.26
N GLY A 157 -18.16 -11.71 -8.40
CA GLY A 157 -18.89 -11.66 -9.66
C GLY A 157 -19.40 -10.26 -10.01
N ASN A 158 -20.70 -10.04 -9.90
CA ASN A 158 -21.42 -8.82 -10.31
C ASN A 158 -21.07 -7.53 -9.53
N ILE A 159 -20.35 -7.61 -8.40
CA ILE A 159 -19.87 -6.45 -7.63
C ILE A 159 -18.34 -6.42 -7.52
N ARG A 160 -17.66 -7.15 -8.42
CA ARG A 160 -16.20 -7.30 -8.41
C ARG A 160 -15.49 -5.95 -8.52
N SER A 161 -15.90 -5.06 -9.42
CA SER A 161 -15.19 -3.79 -9.65
C SER A 161 -15.37 -2.86 -8.46
N THR A 162 -16.55 -2.89 -7.82
CA THR A 162 -16.83 -2.17 -6.58
C THR A 162 -15.89 -2.61 -5.47
N ILE A 163 -15.76 -3.92 -5.23
CA ILE A 163 -14.87 -4.43 -4.16
C ILE A 163 -13.40 -4.21 -4.51
N LEU A 164 -13.01 -4.39 -5.78
CA LEU A 164 -11.66 -4.07 -6.24
C LEU A 164 -11.31 -2.60 -6.01
N SER A 165 -12.22 -1.69 -6.35
CA SER A 165 -12.03 -0.25 -6.10
C SER A 165 -11.95 0.08 -4.61
N LEU A 166 -12.69 -0.63 -3.76
CA LEU A 166 -12.58 -0.49 -2.31
C LEU A 166 -11.22 -0.99 -1.78
N MET A 167 -10.66 -2.06 -2.36
CA MET A 167 -9.31 -2.53 -2.04
C MET A 167 -8.25 -1.48 -2.42
N ILE A 168 -8.35 -0.92 -3.63
CA ILE A 168 -7.44 0.15 -4.10
C ILE A 168 -7.61 1.42 -3.24
N GLY A 169 -8.84 1.79 -2.91
CA GLY A 169 -9.14 2.91 -2.02
C GLY A 169 -8.53 2.72 -0.63
N SER A 170 -8.66 1.52 -0.05
CA SER A 170 -8.07 1.20 1.26
C SER A 170 -6.54 1.25 1.25
N TYR A 171 -5.91 0.84 0.14
CA TYR A 171 -4.49 0.99 -0.08
C TYR A 171 -4.08 2.47 -0.17
N ALA A 172 -4.78 3.29 -0.96
CA ALA A 172 -4.47 4.71 -1.06
C ALA A 172 -4.64 5.44 0.30
N SER A 173 -5.65 5.01 1.08
CA SER A 173 -5.92 5.53 2.42
C SER A 173 -4.93 5.05 3.49
N SER A 174 -4.05 4.07 3.23
CA SER A 174 -3.17 3.52 4.26
C SER A 174 -2.17 4.52 4.83
N ALA A 175 -1.91 5.58 4.08
CA ALA A 175 -1.09 6.71 4.47
C ALA A 175 -1.59 7.43 5.74
N VAL A 176 -2.87 7.29 6.11
CA VAL A 176 -3.41 7.81 7.39
C VAL A 176 -2.81 7.11 8.62
N THR A 177 -2.22 5.92 8.45
CA THR A 177 -1.77 5.10 9.57
C THR A 177 -0.67 5.78 10.37
N PHE A 178 0.35 6.36 9.74
CA PHE A 178 1.41 7.05 10.46
C PHE A 178 0.96 8.35 11.14
N PRO A 179 0.11 9.20 10.54
CA PRO A 179 -0.57 10.28 11.25
C PRO A 179 -1.34 9.79 12.48
N GLY A 180 -2.09 8.69 12.37
CA GLY A 180 -2.79 8.09 13.50
C GLY A 180 -1.83 7.59 14.60
N VAL A 181 -0.73 6.95 14.21
CA VAL A 181 0.34 6.51 15.13
C VAL A 181 1.02 7.71 15.80
N LYS A 182 1.28 8.78 15.05
CA LYS A 182 1.83 10.02 15.56
C LYS A 182 0.92 10.67 16.59
N LEU A 183 -0.40 10.69 16.36
CA LEU A 183 -1.35 11.19 17.35
C LEU A 183 -1.26 10.39 18.66
N ILE A 184 -1.15 9.06 18.59
CA ILE A 184 -1.00 8.21 19.78
C ILE A 184 0.34 8.50 20.49
N TYR A 185 1.41 8.73 19.74
CA TYR A 185 2.72 9.10 20.26
C TYR A 185 2.69 10.47 20.97
N ASP A 186 2.06 11.48 20.36
CA ASP A 186 1.93 12.83 20.91
C ASP A 186 1.04 12.86 22.17
N LEU A 187 0.11 11.89 22.33
CA LEU A 187 -0.64 11.66 23.56
C LEU A 187 0.19 11.04 24.71
N GLY A 188 1.48 10.77 24.48
CA GLY A 188 2.43 10.31 25.49
C GLY A 188 2.73 8.81 25.48
N ALA A 189 2.24 8.06 24.49
CA ALA A 189 2.60 6.65 24.35
C ALA A 189 4.02 6.51 23.77
N SER A 190 4.86 5.68 24.39
CA SER A 190 6.22 5.44 23.89
C SER A 190 6.23 4.79 22.50
N PHE A 191 7.06 5.29 21.59
CA PHE A 191 7.26 4.75 20.25
C PHE A 191 7.50 3.23 20.24
N ARG A 192 8.31 2.75 21.20
CA ARG A 192 8.63 1.32 21.36
C ARG A 192 7.39 0.47 21.59
N VAL A 193 6.50 0.93 22.48
CA VAL A 193 5.26 0.22 22.81
C VAL A 193 4.36 0.19 21.59
N ILE A 194 4.21 1.32 20.89
CA ILE A 194 3.38 1.40 19.69
C ILE A 194 3.88 0.42 18.61
N MET A 195 5.18 0.39 18.34
CA MET A 195 5.77 -0.49 17.32
C MET A 195 5.67 -1.98 17.69
N TRP A 196 5.83 -2.35 18.97
CA TRP A 196 5.61 -3.74 19.43
C TRP A 196 4.14 -4.16 19.34
N VAL A 197 3.21 -3.28 19.71
CA VAL A 197 1.77 -3.53 19.55
C VAL A 197 1.45 -3.74 18.07
N TRP A 198 1.99 -2.89 17.20
CA TRP A 198 1.76 -3.00 15.76
C TRP A 198 2.37 -4.28 15.16
N THR A 199 3.52 -4.73 15.66
CA THR A 199 4.08 -6.06 15.35
C THR A 199 3.09 -7.17 15.72
N GLY A 200 2.50 -7.11 16.92
CA GLY A 200 1.49 -8.08 17.36
C GLY A 200 0.26 -8.10 16.45
N LEU A 201 -0.22 -6.92 16.03
CA LEU A 201 -1.33 -6.81 15.07
C LEU A 201 -0.92 -7.35 13.68
N ALA A 202 0.30 -7.11 13.22
CA ALA A 202 0.81 -7.66 11.97
C ALA A 202 0.88 -9.20 12.01
N CYS A 203 1.24 -9.79 13.16
CA CYS A 203 1.16 -11.23 13.37
C CYS A 203 -0.28 -11.78 13.28
N MET A 204 -1.30 -11.00 13.63
CA MET A 204 -2.70 -11.39 13.42
C MET A 204 -3.07 -11.48 11.93
N VAL A 205 -2.43 -10.69 11.07
CA VAL A 205 -2.57 -10.80 9.60
C VAL A 205 -2.03 -12.15 9.10
N ILE A 206 -0.90 -12.60 9.66
CA ILE A 206 -0.33 -13.93 9.37
C ILE A 206 -1.34 -15.01 9.77
N LEU A 207 -1.91 -14.91 10.97
CA LEU A 207 -2.93 -15.85 11.45
C LEU A 207 -4.19 -15.83 10.57
N ASN A 208 -4.70 -14.65 10.19
CA ASN A 208 -5.84 -14.52 9.31
C ASN A 208 -5.58 -15.16 7.94
N CYS A 209 -4.39 -14.96 7.38
CA CYS A 209 -3.95 -15.63 6.15
C CYS A 209 -3.92 -17.16 6.32
N LEU A 210 -3.33 -17.66 7.40
CA LEU A 210 -3.25 -19.10 7.64
C LEU A 210 -4.63 -19.76 7.72
N LEU A 211 -5.59 -19.10 8.38
CA LEU A 211 -6.94 -19.62 8.67
C LEU A 211 -7.95 -19.45 7.52
N ASN A 212 -7.88 -18.36 6.77
CA ASN A 212 -8.94 -17.98 5.83
C ASN A 212 -8.53 -18.05 4.35
N TRP A 213 -7.26 -17.87 4.02
CA TRP A 213 -6.85 -17.80 2.61
C TRP A 213 -6.66 -19.18 1.98
N PRO A 214 -7.25 -19.45 0.80
CA PRO A 214 -7.20 -20.78 0.19
C PRO A 214 -5.79 -21.15 -0.29
N GLY A 215 -5.50 -22.45 -0.38
CA GLY A 215 -4.28 -22.95 -1.03
C GLY A 215 -4.32 -22.82 -2.55
N GLU A 216 -5.51 -22.85 -3.13
CA GLU A 216 -5.76 -22.66 -4.57
C GLU A 216 -5.86 -21.16 -4.90
N SER A 217 -5.43 -20.78 -6.11
CA SER A 217 -5.61 -19.43 -6.64
C SER A 217 -7.08 -19.11 -6.90
N PHE A 218 -7.45 -17.84 -6.77
CA PHE A 218 -8.78 -17.40 -7.17
C PHE A 218 -8.90 -17.47 -8.70
N PRO A 219 -9.96 -18.08 -9.25
CA PRO A 219 -10.12 -18.22 -10.69
C PRO A 219 -10.22 -16.85 -11.36
N ALA A 220 -9.62 -16.72 -12.54
CA ALA A 220 -9.70 -15.47 -13.27
C ALA A 220 -11.15 -15.24 -13.74
N PRO A 221 -11.54 -13.97 -13.93
CA PRO A 221 -12.87 -13.61 -14.44
C PRO A 221 -13.19 -14.24 -15.81
N GLU A 222 -12.15 -14.49 -16.60
CA GLU A 222 -12.22 -15.16 -17.90
C GLU A 222 -12.56 -16.65 -17.72
N ASP A 223 -11.90 -17.33 -16.78
CA ASP A 223 -12.10 -18.76 -16.49
C ASP A 223 -13.51 -19.07 -15.96
N ILE A 224 -14.10 -18.13 -15.20
CA ILE A 224 -15.48 -18.26 -14.67
C ILE A 224 -16.51 -18.21 -15.81
N ARG A 225 -16.25 -17.44 -16.87
CA ARG A 225 -17.15 -17.37 -18.04
C ARG A 225 -17.19 -18.67 -18.84
N TYR A 226 -16.11 -19.44 -18.86
CA TYR A 226 -16.05 -20.73 -19.56
C TYR A 226 -16.63 -21.90 -18.76
N THR A 227 -16.74 -21.78 -17.43
CA THR A 227 -17.20 -22.86 -16.54
C THR A 227 -18.68 -22.75 -16.13
N SER A 228 -19.37 -21.66 -16.50
CA SER A 228 -20.80 -21.51 -16.22
C SER A 228 -21.62 -22.47 -17.11
N PRO A 229 -22.44 -23.37 -16.55
CA PRO A 229 -23.26 -24.31 -17.32
C PRO A 229 -24.48 -23.58 -17.88
N ALA A 230 -24.28 -22.78 -18.93
CA ALA A 230 -25.35 -22.23 -19.74
C ALA A 230 -25.63 -23.14 -20.94
N SER A 231 -25.92 -24.43 -20.70
CA SER A 231 -26.52 -25.35 -21.67
C SER A 231 -26.82 -26.74 -21.09
N SER A 232 -27.58 -26.80 -20.00
CA SER A 232 -28.42 -27.98 -19.70
C SER A 232 -29.84 -27.74 -20.21
N LEU A 233 -29.97 -27.51 -21.52
CA LEU A 233 -31.22 -27.69 -22.24
C LEU A 233 -31.00 -28.83 -23.22
N THR A 234 -31.60 -29.96 -22.88
CA THR A 234 -31.82 -31.11 -23.74
C THR A 234 -32.48 -30.65 -25.04
N GLY A 235 -31.73 -30.68 -26.14
CA GLY A 235 -32.24 -30.36 -27.46
C GLY A 235 -31.18 -30.67 -28.50
N SER A 236 -31.37 -31.78 -29.21
CA SER A 236 -30.56 -32.19 -30.36
C SER A 236 -30.52 -31.06 -31.40
N CYS A 237 -29.34 -30.49 -31.65
CA CYS A 237 -29.09 -29.65 -32.81
C CYS A 237 -27.86 -30.19 -33.55
N SER A 238 -28.14 -30.95 -34.59
CA SER A 238 -27.19 -31.44 -35.59
C SER A 238 -26.88 -30.33 -36.60
N HIS A 239 -26.05 -29.35 -36.23
CA HIS A 239 -25.28 -28.51 -37.17
C HIS A 239 -24.00 -27.99 -36.48
N PRO A 240 -22.82 -28.05 -37.12
CA PRO A 240 -21.56 -27.63 -36.52
C PRO A 240 -21.55 -26.10 -36.40
N CYS A 241 -21.75 -25.58 -35.19
CA CYS A 241 -21.52 -24.17 -34.90
C CYS A 241 -20.03 -23.87 -35.11
N LEU A 242 -19.75 -22.91 -36.00
CA LEU A 242 -18.41 -22.43 -36.28
C LEU A 242 -17.67 -22.15 -34.96
N ILE A 243 -16.47 -22.71 -34.90
CA ILE A 243 -15.41 -22.43 -33.95
C ILE A 243 -15.28 -20.91 -33.78
N CYS A 244 -15.72 -20.36 -32.65
CA CYS A 244 -15.09 -19.15 -32.15
C CYS A 244 -13.66 -19.57 -31.76
N PRO A 245 -12.62 -19.11 -32.46
CA PRO A 245 -11.27 -19.38 -32.02
C PRO A 245 -11.11 -18.75 -30.63
N SER A 246 -10.60 -19.53 -29.68
CA SER A 246 -10.00 -18.99 -28.47
C SER A 246 -9.19 -17.75 -28.85
N PRO A 247 -9.39 -16.57 -28.22
CA PRO A 247 -8.37 -15.55 -28.32
C PRO A 247 -7.15 -16.15 -27.62
N ALA A 248 -6.25 -16.74 -28.42
CA ALA A 248 -4.95 -17.18 -27.95
C ALA A 248 -4.37 -16.03 -27.12
N SER A 249 -4.08 -16.30 -25.84
CA SER A 249 -3.56 -15.30 -24.91
C SER A 249 -2.46 -14.51 -25.62
N VAL A 250 -2.66 -13.19 -25.76
CA VAL A 250 -1.72 -12.35 -26.50
C VAL A 250 -0.34 -12.53 -25.85
N PRO A 251 0.72 -12.87 -26.61
CA PRO A 251 2.04 -13.10 -26.02
C PRO A 251 2.47 -11.89 -25.21
N LEU A 252 3.04 -12.11 -24.02
CA LEU A 252 3.48 -11.04 -23.11
C LEU A 252 4.34 -10.00 -23.84
N CYS A 253 5.29 -10.44 -24.66
CA CYS A 253 6.16 -9.54 -25.44
C CYS A 253 5.37 -8.62 -26.38
N ARG A 254 4.27 -9.10 -26.96
CA ARG A 254 3.42 -8.29 -27.85
C ARG A 254 2.58 -7.28 -27.07
N SER A 255 2.15 -7.64 -25.86
CA SER A 255 1.43 -6.72 -24.97
C SER A 255 2.35 -5.64 -24.40
N VAL A 256 3.56 -6.01 -23.98
CA VAL A 256 4.56 -5.09 -23.40
C VAL A 256 5.09 -4.09 -24.43
N CYS A 257 5.23 -4.49 -25.70
CA CYS A 257 5.64 -3.59 -26.79
C CYS A 257 4.47 -2.80 -27.39
N SER A 258 3.24 -2.92 -26.86
CA SER A 258 2.10 -2.15 -27.34
C SER A 258 2.28 -0.66 -27.03
N PRO A 259 2.00 0.26 -27.97
CA PRO A 259 2.13 1.69 -27.72
C PRO A 259 1.25 2.17 -26.56
N ILE A 260 0.08 1.54 -26.36
CA ILE A 260 -0.83 1.85 -25.25
C ILE A 260 -0.20 1.45 -23.91
N PHE A 261 0.44 0.28 -23.86
CA PHE A 261 1.11 -0.19 -22.65
C PHE A 261 2.30 0.71 -22.31
N LEU A 262 3.17 1.01 -23.30
CA LEU A 262 4.32 1.89 -23.11
C LEU A 262 3.90 3.29 -22.64
N TRP A 263 2.88 3.88 -23.26
CA TRP A 263 2.33 5.16 -22.82
C TRP A 263 1.81 5.12 -21.38
N SER A 264 1.12 4.03 -21.02
CA SER A 264 0.60 3.81 -19.67
C SER A 264 1.75 3.68 -18.66
N VAL A 265 2.80 2.92 -19.00
CA VAL A 265 4.00 2.77 -18.15
C VAL A 265 4.69 4.11 -17.92
N VAL A 266 4.91 4.90 -18.97
CA VAL A 266 5.53 6.22 -18.85
C VAL A 266 4.67 7.14 -17.98
N THR A 267 3.37 7.19 -18.22
CA THR A 267 2.45 8.03 -17.44
C THR A 267 2.41 7.62 -15.98
N MET A 268 2.35 6.32 -15.68
CA MET A 268 2.38 5.78 -14.32
C MET A 268 3.74 6.06 -13.65
N ALA A 269 4.85 5.91 -14.35
CA ALA A 269 6.18 6.18 -13.79
C ALA A 269 6.34 7.66 -13.41
N ILE A 270 5.93 8.59 -14.28
CA ILE A 270 6.00 10.03 -14.01
C ILE A 270 5.10 10.40 -12.82
N THR A 271 3.87 9.88 -12.79
CA THR A 271 2.93 10.17 -11.70
C THR A 271 3.41 9.62 -10.37
N GLN A 272 3.92 8.38 -10.33
CA GLN A 272 4.48 7.78 -9.12
C GLN A 272 5.73 8.53 -8.63
N LEU A 273 6.65 8.89 -9.52
CA LEU A 273 7.85 9.65 -9.16
C LEU A 273 7.48 11.02 -8.57
N ARG A 274 6.51 11.71 -9.17
CA ARG A 274 6.00 12.98 -8.65
C ARG A 274 5.40 12.84 -7.25
N VAL A 275 4.62 11.80 -7.00
CA VAL A 275 4.02 11.54 -5.68
C VAL A 275 5.10 11.23 -4.64
N ILE A 276 6.07 10.37 -4.95
CA ILE A 276 7.15 10.02 -4.02
C ILE A 276 7.99 11.26 -3.68
N PHE A 277 8.34 12.07 -4.69
CA PHE A 277 9.06 13.32 -4.47
C PHE A 277 8.26 14.29 -3.58
N PHE A 278 6.97 14.46 -3.87
CA PHE A 278 6.09 15.28 -3.04
C PHE A 278 6.08 14.77 -1.59
N MET A 279 5.90 13.47 -1.36
CA MET A 279 5.85 12.90 -0.01
C MET A 279 7.16 13.08 0.78
N GLY A 280 8.31 12.92 0.13
CA GLY A 280 9.62 13.08 0.77
C GLY A 280 9.96 14.54 1.05
N ALA A 281 9.50 15.48 0.22
CA ALA A 281 9.81 16.90 0.34
C ALA A 281 8.72 17.73 1.04
N MET A 282 7.52 17.18 1.27
CA MET A 282 6.36 17.93 1.78
C MET A 282 6.66 18.66 3.09
N ASN A 283 7.27 17.97 4.05
CA ASN A 283 7.59 18.58 5.36
C ASN A 283 8.55 19.78 5.18
N LYS A 284 9.59 19.65 4.36
CA LYS A 284 10.54 20.73 4.04
C LYS A 284 9.91 21.89 3.29
N MET A 285 9.00 21.59 2.35
CA MET A 285 8.29 22.62 1.60
C MET A 285 7.37 23.43 2.52
N LEU A 286 6.66 22.76 3.43
CA LEU A 286 5.83 23.42 4.45
C LEU A 286 6.68 24.24 5.42
N GLU A 287 7.81 23.69 5.86
CA GLU A 287 8.76 24.40 6.74
C GLU A 287 9.25 25.69 6.07
N PHE A 288 9.74 25.60 4.83
CA PHE A 288 10.20 26.76 4.05
C PHE A 288 9.14 27.85 3.93
N LEU A 289 7.87 27.46 3.76
CA LEU A 289 6.75 28.39 3.68
C LEU A 289 6.47 29.09 5.01
N VAL A 290 6.65 28.42 6.15
CA VAL A 290 6.44 29.02 7.48
C VAL A 290 7.60 29.91 7.88
N ILE A 291 8.84 29.46 7.66
CA ILE A 291 10.04 30.26 8.00
C ILE A 291 10.37 31.34 6.97
N HIS A 292 9.59 31.44 5.88
CA HIS A 292 9.80 32.38 4.78
C HIS A 292 11.20 32.28 4.14
N GLY A 293 11.82 31.10 4.20
CA GLY A 293 13.19 30.86 3.73
C GLY A 293 14.30 31.51 4.56
N ASP A 294 14.02 31.93 5.79
CA ASP A 294 15.04 32.42 6.72
C ASP A 294 16.02 31.29 7.10
N PRO A 295 17.33 31.43 6.82
CA PRO A 295 18.33 30.42 7.20
C PRO A 295 18.61 30.38 8.70
N HIS A 296 18.27 31.41 9.48
CA HIS A 296 18.48 31.47 10.93
C HIS A 296 17.21 31.95 11.65
N PRO A 297 16.12 31.17 11.62
CA PRO A 297 14.85 31.57 12.23
C PRO A 297 14.99 31.72 13.75
N SER A 298 14.20 32.61 14.34
CA SER A 298 14.08 32.71 15.80
C SER A 298 13.50 31.42 16.38
N GLU A 299 13.80 31.12 17.65
CA GLU A 299 13.27 29.92 18.33
C GLU A 299 11.73 29.84 18.28
N GLU A 300 11.06 30.99 18.35
CA GLU A 300 9.60 31.09 18.27
C GLU A 300 9.08 30.68 16.88
N LEU A 301 9.73 31.17 15.82
CA LEU A 301 9.37 30.84 14.43
C LEU A 301 9.67 29.37 14.11
N GLN A 302 10.75 28.82 14.66
CA GLN A 302 11.10 27.41 14.51
C GLN A 302 10.05 26.51 15.18
N ARG A 303 9.59 26.87 16.38
CA ARG A 303 8.52 26.14 17.07
C ARG A 303 7.20 26.21 16.31
N GLU A 304 6.88 27.37 15.75
CA GLU A 304 5.69 27.53 14.90
C GLU A 304 5.78 26.67 13.64
N ALA A 305 6.95 26.60 12.99
CA ALA A 305 7.17 25.75 11.83
C ALA A 305 6.96 24.26 12.16
N GLU A 306 7.48 23.77 13.28
CA GLU A 306 7.28 22.37 13.71
C GLU A 306 5.79 22.04 13.93
N GLU A 307 5.05 22.95 14.59
CA GLU A 307 3.62 22.77 14.86
C GLU A 307 2.80 22.79 13.56
N GLN A 308 3.03 23.77 12.69
CA GLN A 308 2.32 23.90 11.40
C GLN A 308 2.63 22.73 10.47
N VAL A 309 3.90 22.34 10.33
CA VAL A 309 4.32 21.20 9.51
C VAL A 309 3.64 19.92 10.00
N GLY A 310 3.63 19.68 11.32
CA GLY A 310 2.93 18.54 11.92
C GLY A 310 1.43 18.55 11.62
N PHE A 311 0.77 19.71 11.77
CA PHE A 311 -0.66 19.87 11.49
C PHE A 311 -1.00 19.57 10.03
N TYR A 312 -0.33 20.22 9.07
CA TYR A 312 -0.62 20.03 7.64
C TYR A 312 -0.26 18.62 7.15
N SER A 313 0.81 18.01 7.67
CA SER A 313 1.16 16.61 7.38
C SER A 313 0.05 15.65 7.83
N SER A 314 -0.54 15.90 9.00
CA SER A 314 -1.69 15.14 9.50
C SER A 314 -2.96 15.34 8.67
N VAL A 315 -3.25 16.59 8.27
CA VAL A 315 -4.39 16.91 7.39
C VAL A 315 -4.26 16.19 6.05
N PHE A 316 -3.08 16.23 5.43
CA PHE A 316 -2.79 15.53 4.17
C PHE A 316 -3.07 14.03 4.30
N GLY A 317 -2.54 13.39 5.36
CA GLY A 317 -2.78 11.98 5.63
C GLY A 317 -4.26 11.63 5.86
N THR A 318 -4.99 12.50 6.58
CA THR A 318 -6.42 12.30 6.86
C THR A 318 -7.28 12.47 5.60
N MET A 319 -6.92 13.40 4.71
CA MET A 319 -7.63 13.58 3.43
C MET A 319 -7.57 12.34 2.54
N GLN A 320 -6.53 11.49 2.66
CA GLN A 320 -6.43 10.25 1.89
C GLN A 320 -7.50 9.21 2.30
N LEU A 321 -8.15 9.34 3.47
CA LEU A 321 -9.33 8.54 3.81
C LEU A 321 -10.51 8.76 2.85
N LEU A 322 -10.56 9.91 2.15
CA LEU A 322 -11.59 10.17 1.14
C LEU A 322 -11.54 9.16 -0.02
N CYS A 323 -10.42 8.48 -0.24
CA CYS A 323 -10.32 7.39 -1.22
C CYS A 323 -11.22 6.20 -0.86
N LEU A 324 -11.42 5.89 0.43
CA LEU A 324 -12.36 4.83 0.85
C LEU A 324 -13.81 5.14 0.51
N VAL A 325 -14.16 6.42 0.35
CA VAL A 325 -15.52 6.86 -0.01
C VAL A 325 -15.68 7.02 -1.51
N THR A 326 -14.68 7.62 -2.17
CA THR A 326 -14.75 7.97 -3.60
C THR A 326 -14.47 6.78 -4.52
N CYS A 327 -13.55 5.88 -4.16
CA CYS A 327 -13.22 4.73 -5.02
C CYS A 327 -14.40 3.76 -5.22
N PRO A 328 -15.19 3.38 -4.19
CA PRO A 328 -16.36 2.52 -4.39
C PRO A 328 -17.41 3.10 -5.34
N LEU A 329 -17.57 4.42 -5.38
CA LEU A 329 -18.48 5.07 -6.33
C LEU A 329 -18.03 4.82 -7.78
N ILE A 330 -16.73 4.94 -8.04
CA ILE A 330 -16.14 4.66 -9.36
C ILE A 330 -16.33 3.18 -9.70
N GLY A 331 -16.03 2.27 -8.77
CA GLY A 331 -16.20 0.84 -8.99
C GLY A 331 -17.67 0.44 -9.24
N TYR A 332 -18.61 1.08 -8.56
CA TYR A 332 -20.05 0.89 -8.78
C TYR A 332 -20.47 1.32 -10.19
N ILE A 333 -19.99 2.49 -10.66
CA ILE A 333 -20.26 2.97 -12.02
C ILE A 333 -19.69 1.98 -13.05
N MET A 334 -18.49 1.44 -12.83
CA MET A 334 -17.89 0.43 -13.71
C MET A 334 -18.70 -0.87 -13.74
N ASP A 335 -19.15 -1.37 -12.58
CA ASP A 335 -19.99 -2.57 -12.52
C ASP A 335 -21.35 -2.34 -13.19
N TRP A 336 -21.93 -1.15 -13.08
CA TRP A 336 -23.16 -0.78 -13.78
C TRP A 336 -22.98 -0.81 -15.30
N ARG A 337 -21.93 -0.16 -15.82
CA ARG A 337 -21.62 -0.15 -17.26
C ARG A 337 -21.34 -1.53 -17.83
N MET A 338 -20.62 -2.39 -17.11
CA MET A 338 -20.36 -3.75 -17.58
C MET A 338 -21.64 -4.59 -17.66
N LYS A 339 -22.60 -4.39 -16.74
CA LYS A 339 -23.90 -5.05 -16.81
C LYS A 339 -24.71 -4.61 -18.04
N GLU A 340 -24.72 -3.31 -18.34
CA GLU A 340 -25.39 -2.80 -19.56
C GLU A 340 -24.85 -3.49 -20.83
N CYS A 341 -23.52 -3.63 -20.96
CA CYS A 341 -22.91 -4.33 -22.10
C CYS A 341 -23.25 -5.83 -22.17
N GLU A 342 -23.33 -6.51 -21.02
CA GLU A 342 -23.73 -7.93 -20.97
C GLU A 342 -25.21 -8.14 -21.34
N GLU A 343 -26.08 -7.21 -20.98
CA GLU A 343 -27.49 -7.23 -21.36
C GLU A 343 -27.69 -6.92 -22.85
N GLU A 344 -26.97 -5.92 -23.38
CA GLU A 344 -27.02 -5.55 -24.80
C GLU A 344 -26.53 -6.70 -25.69
N SER A 345 -25.40 -7.33 -25.37
CA SER A 345 -24.88 -8.49 -26.12
C SER A 345 -25.83 -9.71 -26.09
N ARG A 346 -26.55 -9.94 -24.98
CA ARG A 346 -27.58 -10.99 -24.91
C ARG A 346 -28.81 -10.66 -25.74
N SER A 347 -29.15 -9.37 -25.89
CA SER A 347 -30.26 -8.92 -26.72
C SER A 347 -29.96 -9.01 -28.23
N VAL A 348 -28.72 -8.77 -28.63
CA VAL A 348 -28.26 -8.89 -30.03
C VAL A 348 -28.18 -10.36 -30.48
N ASN A 349 -27.96 -11.29 -29.55
CA ASN A 349 -27.86 -12.73 -29.82
C ASN A 349 -29.20 -13.49 -29.69
N ARG A 350 -30.33 -12.80 -29.46
CA ARG A 350 -31.68 -13.38 -29.39
C ARG A 350 -32.49 -13.07 -30.63
#